data_AF-A0A3S4VGC4-F1
#
_entry.id   AF-A0A3S4VGC4-F1
#
_cell.length_a   1.000
_cell.length_b   1.000
_cell.length_c   1.000
_cell.angle_alpha   90.00
_cell.angle_beta   90.00
_cell.angle_gamma   90.00
#
_symmetry.space_group_name_H-M   'P 1'
#
loop_
_entity.id
_entity.type
_entity.pdbx_description
1 polymer ?
#
loop_
_entity_poly.entity_id
_entity_poly.type
_entity_poly.pdbx_seq_one_letter_code
_entity_poly.pdbx_strand_id
1 'polypeptide(L)'
;MGNAHKILSSAINVLEEEIAAGILAAKKLEHQFINVEEVRDNQDQLMARIRRDTHEAVDIFLDAFAALTQQLNSVIDKRKTTSEETIVKKRASTNTNSSQTIVLENDKILKPGESAVFQIILSDDEKNTKIALIKSDFTSNDNYKISQRNISIKPSTLFLKLKEQAEITIEVKTLRTTVPGFYRAILSDKYNPKIIIILSFQIEN
;
A
#
# COMPACT_ATOMS: atom_id res chain seq x y z
N MET A 1 16.68 54.25 -43.30
CA MET A 1 17.03 53.77 -41.93
C MET A 1 16.07 54.37 -40.89
N GLY A 2 14.74 54.13 -40.97
CA GLY A 2 13.77 54.79 -40.06
C GLY A 2 12.59 53.93 -39.59
N ASN A 3 12.31 52.80 -40.25
CA ASN A 3 11.15 51.96 -39.93
C ASN A 3 11.44 50.93 -38.82
N ALA A 4 12.66 50.38 -38.74
CA ALA A 4 13.03 49.39 -37.72
C ALA A 4 13.03 49.97 -36.29
N HIS A 5 13.44 51.24 -36.14
CA HIS A 5 13.50 51.89 -34.82
C HIS A 5 12.10 52.23 -34.26
N LYS A 6 11.16 52.61 -35.14
CA LYS A 6 9.76 52.85 -34.76
C LYS A 6 9.05 51.56 -34.33
N ILE A 7 9.31 50.45 -35.02
CA ILE A 7 8.72 49.14 -34.66
C ILE A 7 9.28 48.67 -33.31
N LEU A 8 10.59 48.81 -33.07
CA LEU A 8 11.20 48.46 -31.79
C LEU A 8 10.65 49.30 -30.63
N SER A 9 10.53 50.62 -30.81
CA SER A 9 9.98 51.51 -29.78
C SER A 9 8.52 51.21 -29.47
N SER A 10 7.71 50.89 -30.49
CA SER A 10 6.31 50.49 -30.28
C SER A 10 6.19 49.15 -29.54
N ALA A 11 7.08 48.19 -29.82
CA ALA A 11 7.08 46.90 -29.14
C ALA A 11 7.46 47.03 -27.66
N ILE A 12 8.41 47.91 -27.32
CA ILE A 12 8.83 48.16 -25.94
C ILE A 12 7.69 48.80 -25.14
N ASN A 13 7.02 49.81 -25.68
CA ASN A 13 5.91 50.47 -24.98
C ASN A 13 4.74 49.50 -24.69
N VAL A 14 4.42 48.62 -25.63
CA VAL A 14 3.39 47.58 -25.41
C VAL A 14 3.85 46.59 -24.33
N LEU A 15 5.13 46.22 -24.30
CA LEU A 15 5.68 45.30 -23.31
C LEU A 15 5.69 45.89 -21.90
N GLU A 16 5.97 47.18 -21.76
CA GLU A 16 5.91 47.88 -20.47
C GLU A 16 4.47 47.95 -19.93
N GLU A 17 3.48 48.21 -20.81
CA GLU A 17 2.07 48.28 -20.41
C GLU A 17 1.54 46.91 -19.96
N GLU A 18 1.89 45.83 -20.68
CA GLU A 18 1.50 44.47 -20.32
C GLU A 18 2.16 43.98 -19.02
N ILE A 19 3.42 44.36 -18.77
CA ILE A 19 4.09 44.04 -17.49
C ILE A 19 3.44 44.78 -16.32
N ALA A 20 3.10 46.07 -16.49
CA ALA A 20 2.43 46.85 -15.45
C ALA A 20 1.05 46.27 -15.12
N ALA A 21 0.28 45.89 -16.14
CA ALA A 21 -1.01 45.21 -15.98
C ALA A 21 -0.85 43.85 -15.27
N GLY A 22 0.18 43.08 -15.64
CA GLY A 22 0.50 41.79 -15.02
C GLY A 22 0.85 41.89 -13.54
N ILE A 23 1.68 42.88 -13.15
CA ILE A 23 2.06 43.10 -11.75
C ILE A 23 0.85 43.54 -10.92
N LEU A 24 0.01 44.42 -11.46
CA LEU A 24 -1.20 44.88 -10.78
C LEU A 24 -2.19 43.72 -10.55
N ALA A 25 -2.34 42.83 -11.53
CA ALA A 25 -3.17 41.64 -11.42
C ALA A 25 -2.63 40.64 -10.39
N ALA A 26 -1.30 40.42 -10.36
CA ALA A 26 -0.65 39.55 -9.38
C ALA A 26 -0.84 40.07 -7.94
N LYS A 27 -0.69 41.38 -7.72
CA LYS A 27 -0.89 42.01 -6.41
C LYS A 27 -2.34 41.91 -5.92
N LYS A 28 -3.30 41.95 -6.85
CA LYS A 28 -4.73 41.77 -6.54
C LYS A 28 -5.06 40.31 -6.17
N LEU A 29 -4.41 39.35 -6.82
CA LEU A 29 -4.54 37.92 -6.47
C LEU A 29 -3.92 37.61 -5.10
N GLU A 30 -2.77 38.18 -4.77
CA GLU A 30 -2.12 38.00 -3.47
C GLU A 30 -3.04 38.41 -2.30
N HIS A 31 -3.69 39.57 -2.42
CA HIS A 31 -4.58 40.10 -1.38
C HIS A 31 -5.90 39.32 -1.24
N GLN A 32 -6.35 38.58 -2.26
CA GLN A 32 -7.57 37.77 -2.20
C GLN A 32 -7.36 36.40 -1.55
N PHE A 33 -6.15 35.85 -1.59
CA PHE A 33 -5.87 34.49 -1.15
C PHE A 33 -5.12 34.40 0.18
N ILE A 34 -4.46 35.47 0.64
CA ILE A 34 -3.71 35.47 1.90
C ILE A 34 -4.12 36.69 2.74
N ASN A 35 -4.99 36.47 3.72
CA ASN A 35 -5.34 37.50 4.72
C ASN A 35 -4.31 37.46 5.86
N VAL A 36 -3.12 38.02 5.62
CA VAL A 36 -1.96 37.94 6.54
C VAL A 36 -2.24 38.58 7.91
N GLU A 37 -3.12 39.59 7.97
CA GLU A 37 -3.40 40.35 9.20
C GLU A 37 -4.29 39.58 10.19
N GLU A 38 -5.20 38.73 9.71
CA GLU A 38 -6.12 37.93 10.56
C GLU A 38 -5.41 36.77 11.27
N VAL A 39 -4.33 36.26 10.68
CA VAL A 39 -3.55 35.12 11.21
C VAL A 39 -2.65 35.54 12.38
N ARG A 40 -2.27 36.82 12.44
CA ARG A 40 -1.27 37.34 13.39
C ARG A 40 -1.84 37.64 14.78
N ASP A 41 -3.15 37.93 14.88
CA ASP A 41 -3.83 38.25 16.16
C ASP A 41 -4.30 37.00 16.95
N ASN A 42 -4.30 35.81 16.35
CA ASN A 42 -4.83 34.58 16.96
C ASN A 42 -3.76 33.49 17.26
N GLN A 43 -2.48 33.88 17.33
CA GLN A 43 -1.37 32.95 17.48
C GLN A 43 -1.46 32.09 18.76
N ASP A 44 -1.89 32.65 19.88
CA ASP A 44 -2.00 31.91 21.15
C ASP A 44 -3.17 30.90 21.16
N GLN A 45 -4.29 31.24 20.52
CA GLN A 45 -5.41 30.29 20.35
C GLN A 45 -5.06 29.17 19.36
N LEU A 46 -4.32 29.49 18.29
CA LEU A 46 -3.77 28.50 17.37
C LEU A 46 -2.81 27.55 18.08
N MET A 47 -1.87 28.06 18.89
CA MET A 47 -0.93 27.20 19.63
C MET A 47 -1.63 26.35 20.70
N ALA A 48 -2.66 26.89 21.37
CA ALA A 48 -3.47 26.12 22.33
C ALA A 48 -4.28 25.01 21.64
N ARG A 49 -4.83 25.29 20.45
CA ARG A 49 -5.56 24.31 19.64
C ARG A 49 -4.63 23.24 19.07
N ILE A 50 -3.49 23.63 18.51
CA ILE A 50 -2.46 22.70 18.01
C ILE A 50 -1.98 21.79 19.14
N ARG A 51 -1.73 22.32 20.33
CA ARG A 51 -1.32 21.51 21.49
C ARG A 51 -2.39 20.48 21.87
N ARG A 52 -3.66 20.89 21.89
CA ARG A 52 -4.79 20.00 22.21
C ARG A 52 -4.95 18.91 21.14
N ASP A 53 -4.96 19.30 19.87
CA ASP A 53 -5.14 18.39 18.74
C ASP A 53 -3.95 17.41 18.62
N THR A 54 -2.73 17.84 18.99
CA THR A 54 -1.55 16.96 19.04
C THR A 54 -1.66 15.93 20.16
N HIS A 55 -2.15 16.32 21.34
CA HIS A 55 -2.35 15.37 22.43
C HIS A 55 -3.41 14.31 22.07
N GLU A 56 -4.51 14.74 21.45
CA GLU A 56 -5.57 13.83 20.99
C GLU A 56 -5.07 12.87 19.89
N ALA A 57 -4.25 13.35 18.95
CA ALA A 57 -3.62 12.52 17.95
C ALA A 57 -2.61 11.50 18.54
N VAL A 58 -1.83 11.92 19.53
CA VAL A 58 -0.89 11.04 20.25
C VAL A 58 -1.65 9.96 21.01
N ASP A 59 -2.75 10.30 21.68
CA ASP A 59 -3.57 9.34 22.42
C ASP A 59 -4.21 8.32 21.49
N ILE A 60 -4.81 8.76 20.38
CA ILE A 60 -5.38 7.86 19.35
C ILE A 60 -4.30 6.92 18.78
N PHE A 61 -3.09 7.44 18.57
CA PHE A 61 -1.97 6.64 18.08
C PHE A 61 -1.53 5.59 19.10
N LEU A 62 -1.43 5.95 20.38
CA LEU A 62 -1.09 5.04 21.46
C LEU A 62 -2.18 3.98 21.68
N ASP A 63 -3.45 4.36 21.58
CA ASP A 63 -4.59 3.43 21.67
C ASP A 63 -4.61 2.46 20.49
N ALA A 64 -4.37 2.95 19.27
CA ALA A 64 -4.25 2.10 18.08
C ALA A 64 -3.05 1.14 18.20
N PHE A 65 -1.92 1.63 18.70
CA PHE A 65 -0.73 0.81 18.93
C PHE A 65 -0.97 -0.27 19.99
N ALA A 66 -1.64 0.09 21.09
CA ALA A 66 -2.02 -0.84 22.15
C ALA A 66 -3.01 -1.90 21.64
N ALA A 67 -4.02 -1.51 20.85
CA ALA A 67 -4.97 -2.42 20.25
C ALA A 67 -4.31 -3.40 19.27
N LEU A 68 -3.38 -2.92 18.44
CA LEU A 68 -2.58 -3.77 17.54
C LEU A 68 -1.68 -4.74 18.31
N THR A 69 -1.06 -4.29 19.40
CA THR A 69 -0.22 -5.12 20.26
C THR A 69 -1.04 -6.20 20.97
N GLN A 70 -2.25 -5.86 21.46
CA GLN A 70 -3.18 -6.84 22.03
C GLN A 70 -3.67 -7.86 21.00
N GLN A 71 -3.91 -7.44 19.76
CA GLN A 71 -4.22 -8.36 18.67
C GLN A 71 -3.05 -9.31 18.38
N LEU A 72 -1.81 -8.82 18.35
CA LEU A 72 -0.62 -9.67 18.20
C LEU A 72 -0.48 -10.67 19.36
N ASN A 73 -0.64 -10.24 20.61
CA ASN A 73 -0.59 -11.14 21.76
C ASN A 73 -1.69 -12.20 21.69
N SER A 74 -2.90 -11.84 21.27
CA SER A 74 -3.99 -12.81 21.09
C SER A 74 -3.72 -13.85 19.98
N VAL A 75 -2.91 -13.51 18.97
CA VAL A 75 -2.47 -14.43 17.92
C VAL A 75 -1.33 -15.34 18.41
N ILE A 76 -0.44 -14.81 19.24
CA ILE A 76 0.66 -15.56 19.87
C ILE A 76 0.12 -16.54 20.92
N ASP A 77 -0.84 -16.11 21.74
CA ASP A 77 -1.49 -16.98 22.73
C ASP A 77 -2.34 -18.07 22.07
N LYS A 78 -3.01 -17.76 20.94
CA LYS A 78 -3.72 -18.78 20.13
C LYS A 78 -2.78 -19.80 19.49
N ARG A 79 -1.51 -19.47 19.21
CA ARG A 79 -0.50 -20.47 18.76
C ARG A 79 0.00 -21.37 19.90
N LYS A 80 -0.26 -21.03 21.18
CA LYS A 80 0.19 -21.81 22.34
C LYS A 80 -0.88 -22.77 22.89
N THR A 81 -2.15 -22.59 22.51
CA THR A 81 -3.29 -23.40 23.02
C THR A 81 -4.15 -24.00 21.89
N THR A 82 -3.54 -24.60 20.87
CA THR A 82 -4.30 -25.39 19.88
C THR A 82 -3.54 -26.66 19.48
N SER A 83 -3.21 -27.45 20.50
CA SER A 83 -3.62 -28.86 20.45
C SER A 83 -5.04 -28.90 21.00
N GLU A 84 -5.93 -29.60 20.30
CA GLU A 84 -7.34 -29.85 20.64
C GLU A 84 -8.38 -28.94 19.95
N GLU A 85 -9.36 -29.65 19.39
CA GLU A 85 -10.47 -29.27 18.52
C GLU A 85 -11.35 -28.16 19.08
N THR A 86 -11.98 -27.36 18.22
CA THR A 86 -13.46 -27.18 18.17
C THR A 86 -13.86 -26.24 17.01
N ILE A 87 -14.82 -26.69 16.22
CA ILE A 87 -15.55 -25.97 15.18
C ILE A 87 -16.32 -24.79 15.78
N VAL A 88 -16.10 -23.55 15.31
CA VAL A 88 -17.08 -22.46 15.48
C VAL A 88 -17.25 -21.64 14.20
N LYS A 89 -18.43 -21.82 13.58
CA LYS A 89 -19.01 -20.92 12.57
C LYS A 89 -19.18 -19.52 13.16
N LYS A 90 -18.74 -18.49 12.44
CA LYS A 90 -19.32 -17.14 12.57
C LYS A 90 -19.65 -16.57 11.19
N ARG A 91 -20.95 -16.49 10.93
CA ARG A 91 -21.53 -15.61 9.91
C ARG A 91 -21.29 -14.17 10.33
N ALA A 92 -20.80 -13.34 9.41
CA ALA A 92 -21.09 -11.92 9.39
C ALA A 92 -21.58 -11.59 7.98
N SER A 93 -22.85 -11.20 7.90
CA SER A 93 -23.45 -10.62 6.71
C SER A 93 -23.31 -9.11 6.83
N THR A 94 -22.69 -8.47 5.84
CA THR A 94 -23.16 -7.20 5.26
C THR A 94 -22.40 -6.93 3.96
N ASN A 95 -23.15 -6.67 2.89
CA ASN A 95 -22.69 -6.33 1.55
C ASN A 95 -21.76 -5.12 1.54
N THR A 96 -20.56 -5.30 0.97
CA THR A 96 -19.93 -4.38 0.00
C THR A 96 -18.85 -5.18 -0.72
N ASN A 97 -18.57 -4.85 -1.98
CA ASN A 97 -17.51 -5.42 -2.83
C ASN A 97 -16.13 -5.48 -2.12
N SER A 98 -15.90 -6.46 -1.26
CA SER A 98 -14.65 -6.62 -0.53
C SER A 98 -13.72 -7.50 -1.34
N SER A 99 -12.60 -6.92 -1.78
CA SER A 99 -11.45 -7.70 -2.23
C SER A 99 -10.98 -8.57 -1.07
N GLN A 100 -11.03 -9.89 -1.24
CA GLN A 100 -10.49 -10.81 -0.25
C GLN A 100 -8.97 -10.78 -0.38
N THR A 101 -8.32 -10.11 0.58
CA THR A 101 -6.85 -10.06 0.66
C THR A 101 -6.37 -11.12 1.64
N ILE A 102 -5.54 -12.04 1.16
CA ILE A 102 -4.90 -13.09 1.95
C ILE A 102 -3.43 -12.68 2.11
N VAL A 103 -2.89 -12.68 3.33
CA VAL A 103 -1.48 -12.35 3.58
C VAL A 103 -0.77 -13.58 4.11
N LEU A 104 0.37 -13.92 3.51
CA LEU A 104 1.18 -15.07 3.86
C LEU A 104 2.62 -14.62 4.07
N GLU A 105 3.14 -14.91 5.26
CA GLU A 105 4.49 -14.58 5.65
C GLU A 105 5.26 -15.86 5.90
N ASN A 106 6.51 -15.91 5.45
CA ASN A 106 7.37 -17.04 5.76
C ASN A 106 7.85 -16.92 7.22
N ASP A 107 7.62 -17.94 8.03
CA ASP A 107 8.01 -17.95 9.45
C ASP A 107 9.56 -17.91 9.63
N LYS A 108 10.33 -18.28 8.60
CA LYS A 108 11.79 -18.32 8.65
C LYS A 108 12.43 -17.18 7.86
N ILE A 109 13.41 -16.54 8.48
CA ILE A 109 14.37 -15.68 7.78
C ILE A 109 15.24 -16.58 6.90
N LEU A 110 15.35 -16.23 5.61
CA LEU A 110 16.04 -17.04 4.61
C LEU A 110 17.45 -16.50 4.35
N LYS A 111 18.37 -17.40 4.00
CA LYS A 111 19.67 -17.00 3.46
C LYS A 111 19.61 -16.75 1.95
N PRO A 112 20.47 -15.89 1.38
CA PRO A 112 20.58 -15.76 -0.06
C PRO A 112 20.84 -17.11 -0.75
N GLY A 113 19.97 -17.48 -1.69
CA GLY A 113 20.03 -18.77 -2.40
C GLY A 113 19.10 -19.85 -1.84
N GLU A 114 18.46 -19.62 -0.70
CA GLU A 114 17.44 -20.52 -0.16
C GLU A 114 16.08 -20.31 -0.83
N SER A 115 15.15 -21.23 -0.58
CA SER A 115 13.80 -21.18 -1.15
C SER A 115 12.76 -20.98 -0.06
N ALA A 116 11.83 -20.05 -0.29
CA ALA A 116 10.62 -19.90 0.51
C ALA A 116 9.55 -20.87 0.00
N VAL A 117 8.77 -21.47 0.89
CA VAL A 117 7.61 -22.30 0.51
C VAL A 117 6.39 -21.79 1.28
N PHE A 118 5.32 -21.49 0.56
CA PHE A 118 4.03 -21.10 1.10
C PHE A 118 2.99 -22.14 0.69
N GLN A 119 2.09 -22.48 1.61
CA GLN A 119 0.98 -23.39 1.37
C GLN A 119 -0.34 -22.65 1.61
N ILE A 120 -1.28 -22.81 0.69
CA ILE A 120 -2.59 -22.18 0.74
C ILE A 120 -3.64 -23.24 0.47
N ILE A 121 -4.68 -23.27 1.29
CA ILE A 121 -5.87 -24.06 1.00
C ILE A 121 -6.96 -23.09 0.51
N LEU A 122 -7.48 -23.35 -0.68
CA LEU A 122 -8.57 -22.57 -1.28
C LEU A 122 -9.84 -23.41 -1.32
N SER A 123 -10.98 -22.76 -1.10
CA SER A 123 -12.31 -23.35 -1.17
C SER A 123 -13.33 -22.33 -1.65
N ASP A 124 -14.31 -22.79 -2.44
CA ASP A 124 -15.44 -21.96 -2.89
C ASP A 124 -16.75 -22.63 -2.47
N ASP A 125 -17.50 -21.96 -1.60
CA ASP A 125 -18.75 -22.47 -1.04
C ASP A 125 -19.98 -22.19 -1.92
N GLU A 126 -19.83 -21.34 -2.95
CA GLU A 126 -20.95 -20.82 -3.73
C GLU A 126 -21.04 -21.44 -5.12
N LYS A 127 -19.90 -21.71 -5.77
CA LYS A 127 -19.89 -22.23 -7.14
C LYS A 127 -18.63 -23.00 -7.51
N ASN A 128 -18.69 -23.69 -8.65
CA ASN A 128 -17.50 -24.24 -9.27
C ASN A 128 -16.65 -23.10 -9.85
N THR A 129 -15.38 -23.03 -9.46
CA THR A 129 -14.50 -21.92 -9.82
C THR A 129 -13.18 -22.44 -10.38
N LYS A 130 -12.76 -21.84 -11.49
CA LYS A 130 -11.42 -22.05 -12.05
C LYS A 130 -10.50 -20.98 -11.48
N ILE A 131 -9.36 -21.39 -10.93
CA ILE A 131 -8.36 -20.50 -10.33
C ILE A 131 -7.06 -20.62 -11.12
N ALA A 132 -6.49 -19.48 -11.51
CA ALA A 132 -5.16 -19.39 -12.10
C ALA A 132 -4.46 -18.11 -11.62
N LEU A 133 -3.44 -18.27 -10.78
CA LEU A 133 -2.76 -17.15 -10.15
C LEU A 133 -1.76 -16.47 -11.11
N ILE A 134 -1.90 -15.16 -11.27
CA ILE A 134 -0.97 -14.27 -11.94
C ILE A 134 0.01 -13.74 -10.90
N LYS A 135 1.30 -13.80 -11.21
CA LYS A 135 2.39 -13.49 -10.29
C LYS A 135 2.95 -12.09 -10.56
N SER A 136 3.16 -11.29 -9.53
CA SER A 136 4.05 -10.14 -9.61
C SER A 136 5.49 -10.55 -9.30
N ASP A 137 6.43 -9.67 -9.59
CA ASP A 137 7.76 -9.77 -9.03
C ASP A 137 7.73 -9.47 -7.52
N PHE A 138 8.72 -10.00 -6.78
CA PHE A 138 8.97 -9.59 -5.40
C PHE A 138 9.81 -8.31 -5.39
N THR A 139 9.42 -7.33 -4.59
CA THR A 139 10.11 -6.06 -4.44
C THR A 139 10.46 -5.81 -2.98
N SER A 140 11.67 -5.30 -2.75
CA SER A 140 12.12 -4.78 -1.46
C SER A 140 11.82 -3.29 -1.34
N ASN A 141 11.84 -2.75 -0.12
CA ASN A 141 11.71 -1.32 0.16
C ASN A 141 12.80 -0.49 -0.56
N ASP A 142 13.97 -1.09 -0.79
CA ASP A 142 15.10 -0.46 -1.50
C ASP A 142 15.07 -0.70 -3.02
N ASN A 143 13.90 -1.05 -3.58
CA ASN A 143 13.67 -1.36 -5.00
C ASN A 143 14.47 -2.55 -5.57
N TYR A 144 15.13 -3.36 -4.73
CA TYR A 144 15.67 -4.66 -5.16
C TYR A 144 14.54 -5.61 -5.54
N LYS A 145 14.80 -6.46 -6.53
CA LYS A 145 13.76 -7.25 -7.20
C LYS A 145 14.15 -8.71 -7.37
N ILE A 146 13.25 -9.61 -7.00
CA ILE A 146 13.33 -11.04 -7.34
C ILE A 146 12.25 -11.30 -8.40
N SER A 147 12.68 -11.77 -9.57
CA SER A 147 11.76 -11.95 -10.70
C SER A 147 10.68 -13.00 -10.42
N GLN A 148 9.48 -12.77 -10.93
CA GLN A 148 8.36 -13.71 -10.95
C GLN A 148 8.69 -15.07 -11.60
N ARG A 149 9.77 -15.12 -12.40
CA ARG A 149 10.29 -16.37 -12.99
C ARG A 149 10.85 -17.31 -11.93
N ASN A 150 11.29 -16.78 -10.80
CA ASN A 150 11.78 -17.56 -9.68
C ASN A 150 10.66 -18.05 -8.75
N ILE A 151 9.41 -17.70 -9.06
CA ILE A 151 8.21 -18.13 -8.33
C ILE A 151 7.55 -19.28 -9.11
N SER A 152 7.39 -20.42 -8.46
CA SER A 152 6.71 -21.61 -8.98
C SER A 152 5.44 -21.88 -8.19
N ILE A 153 4.32 -22.13 -8.88
CA ILE A 153 3.03 -22.41 -8.26
C ILE A 153 2.58 -23.79 -8.71
N LYS A 154 2.23 -24.66 -7.77
CA LYS A 154 1.77 -26.02 -8.01
C LYS A 154 0.47 -26.27 -7.24
N PRO A 155 -0.63 -26.66 -7.92
CA PRO A 155 -0.80 -26.69 -9.37
C PRO A 155 -0.83 -25.28 -9.99
N SER A 156 -0.46 -25.15 -11.27
CA SER A 156 -0.49 -23.86 -11.98
C SER A 156 -1.91 -23.37 -12.32
N THR A 157 -2.85 -24.30 -12.40
CA THR A 157 -4.27 -24.02 -12.60
C THR A 157 -5.05 -25.07 -11.84
N LEU A 158 -6.11 -24.63 -11.19
CA LEU A 158 -6.96 -25.47 -10.35
C LEU A 158 -8.41 -25.28 -10.77
N PHE A 159 -9.17 -26.36 -10.72
CA PHE A 159 -10.62 -26.32 -10.85
C PHE A 159 -11.22 -26.81 -9.55
N LEU A 160 -11.83 -25.90 -8.79
CA LEU A 160 -12.53 -26.19 -7.55
C LEU A 160 -13.98 -26.48 -7.86
N LYS A 161 -14.49 -27.62 -7.41
CA LYS A 161 -15.93 -27.86 -7.35
C LYS A 161 -16.50 -27.17 -6.11
N LEU A 162 -17.82 -27.02 -6.11
CA LEU A 162 -18.60 -26.49 -5.00
C LEU A 162 -18.24 -27.22 -3.69
N LYS A 163 -17.82 -26.45 -2.67
CA LYS A 163 -17.39 -26.92 -1.34
C LYS A 163 -16.18 -27.85 -1.35
N GLU A 164 -15.46 -27.93 -2.46
CA GLU A 164 -14.19 -28.65 -2.54
C GLU A 164 -13.08 -27.75 -2.00
N GLN A 165 -12.14 -28.38 -1.29
CA GLN A 165 -10.89 -27.74 -0.87
C GLN A 165 -9.77 -28.25 -1.75
N ALA A 166 -8.87 -27.35 -2.16
CA ALA A 166 -7.62 -27.78 -2.76
C ALA A 166 -6.45 -26.91 -2.31
N GLU A 167 -5.30 -27.57 -2.26
CA GLU A 167 -4.05 -26.99 -1.80
C GLU A 167 -3.24 -26.47 -2.98
N ILE A 168 -2.65 -25.29 -2.79
CA ILE A 168 -1.68 -24.67 -3.69
C ILE A 168 -0.38 -24.47 -2.92
N THR A 169 0.70 -25.03 -3.43
CA THR A 169 2.06 -24.78 -2.96
C THR A 169 2.73 -23.74 -3.85
N ILE A 170 3.28 -22.70 -3.22
CA ILE A 170 4.03 -21.64 -3.89
C ILE A 170 5.47 -21.71 -3.40
N GLU A 171 6.40 -21.96 -4.31
CA GLU A 171 7.83 -22.03 -4.06
C GLU A 171 8.51 -20.80 -4.67
N VAL A 172 9.30 -20.07 -3.88
CA VAL A 172 10.06 -18.89 -4.32
C VAL A 172 11.54 -19.18 -4.15
N LYS A 173 12.27 -19.24 -5.25
CA LYS A 173 13.72 -19.46 -5.24
C LYS A 173 14.46 -18.14 -5.17
N THR A 174 15.17 -17.89 -4.08
CA THR A 174 16.07 -16.73 -4.03
C THR A 174 17.39 -17.07 -4.73
N LEU A 175 18.06 -16.08 -5.30
CA LEU A 175 19.39 -16.24 -5.87
C LEU A 175 20.45 -16.00 -4.80
N ARG A 176 21.65 -16.55 -4.95
CA ARG A 176 22.78 -16.29 -4.03
C ARG A 176 23.21 -14.81 -4.01
N THR A 177 22.90 -14.07 -5.07
CA THR A 177 23.16 -12.64 -5.21
C THR A 177 22.01 -11.77 -4.71
N THR A 178 20.99 -12.36 -4.07
CA THR A 178 19.84 -11.59 -3.59
C THR A 178 20.26 -10.75 -2.39
N VAL A 179 19.96 -9.46 -2.45
CA VAL A 179 20.31 -8.52 -1.39
C VAL A 179 19.45 -8.80 -0.15
N PRO A 180 20.01 -8.71 1.06
CA PRO A 180 19.25 -8.81 2.30
C PRO A 180 18.08 -7.81 2.38
N GLY A 181 17.06 -8.15 3.17
CA GLY A 181 15.91 -7.28 3.40
C GLY A 181 14.55 -7.96 3.28
N PHE A 182 13.50 -7.16 3.34
CA PHE A 182 12.11 -7.61 3.29
C PHE A 182 11.58 -7.54 1.86
N TYR A 183 11.08 -8.66 1.35
CA TYR A 183 10.52 -8.76 0.01
C TYR A 183 9.02 -9.03 0.07
N ARG A 184 8.26 -8.38 -0.81
CA ARG A 184 6.81 -8.57 -0.95
C ARG A 184 6.41 -8.79 -2.41
N ALA A 185 5.46 -9.68 -2.66
CA ALA A 185 4.85 -9.87 -3.97
C ALA A 185 3.33 -10.03 -3.83
N ILE A 186 2.64 -9.82 -4.95
CA ILE A 186 1.20 -9.97 -5.07
C ILE A 186 0.92 -11.07 -6.09
N LEU A 187 0.05 -12.01 -5.70
CA LEU A 187 -0.62 -12.92 -6.60
C LEU A 187 -2.08 -12.50 -6.73
N SER A 188 -2.59 -12.45 -7.96
CA SER A 188 -4.00 -12.17 -8.24
C SER A 188 -4.60 -13.31 -9.05
N ASP A 189 -5.87 -13.62 -8.85
CA ASP A 189 -6.51 -14.62 -9.70
C ASP A 189 -6.90 -14.03 -11.05
N LYS A 190 -6.59 -14.76 -12.13
CA LYS A 190 -6.88 -14.37 -13.51
C LYS A 190 -8.38 -14.24 -13.78
N TYR A 191 -9.21 -15.07 -13.17
CA TYR A 191 -10.65 -15.11 -13.41
C TYR A 191 -11.43 -14.24 -12.41
N ASN A 192 -10.86 -14.00 -11.23
CA ASN A 192 -11.41 -13.11 -10.21
C ASN A 192 -10.33 -12.17 -9.63
N PRO A 193 -10.11 -10.99 -10.24
CA PRO A 193 -9.08 -10.05 -9.78
C PRO A 193 -9.34 -9.45 -8.39
N LYS A 194 -10.51 -9.71 -7.78
CA LYS A 194 -10.80 -9.31 -6.40
C LYS A 194 -10.07 -10.20 -5.38
N ILE A 195 -9.60 -11.38 -5.79
CA ILE A 195 -8.79 -12.26 -4.95
C ILE A 195 -7.33 -11.82 -5.08
N ILE A 196 -6.78 -11.33 -3.97
CA ILE A 196 -5.42 -10.82 -3.89
C ILE A 196 -4.71 -11.58 -2.78
N ILE A 197 -3.54 -12.14 -3.08
CA ILE A 197 -2.70 -12.85 -2.11
C ILE A 197 -1.37 -12.11 -2.04
N ILE A 198 -1.02 -11.63 -0.86
CA ILE A 198 0.26 -10.95 -0.59
C ILE A 198 1.20 -11.99 0.03
N LEU A 199 2.37 -12.15 -0.58
CA LEU A 199 3.44 -12.98 -0.06
C LEU A 199 4.54 -12.08 0.50
N SER A 200 5.06 -12.39 1.68
CA SER A 200 6.20 -11.70 2.28
C SER A 200 7.21 -12.68 2.87
N PHE A 201 8.49 -12.33 2.78
CA PHE A 201 9.56 -13.02 3.49
C PHE A 201 10.76 -12.08 3.69
N GLN A 202 11.65 -12.46 4.61
CA GLN A 202 12.86 -11.73 4.93
C GLN A 202 14.09 -12.54 4.51
N ILE A 203 15.08 -11.84 3.96
CA ILE A 203 16.42 -12.37 3.70
C ILE A 203 17.40 -11.82 4.74
N GLU A 204 18.20 -12.72 5.33
CA GLU A 204 19.24 -12.43 6.32
C GLU A 204 20.31 -11.49 5.76
N ASN A 205 20.84 -10.61 6.64
CA ASN A 205 21.92 -9.67 6.35
C ASN A 205 23.29 -10.33 6.19
#